data_AF-A0A260ZEC8-F1
#
_entry.id   AF-A0A260ZEC8-F1
#
_cell.length_a   1.000
_cell.length_b   1.000
_cell.length_c   1.000
_cell.angle_alpha   90.00
_cell.angle_beta   90.00
_cell.angle_gamma   90.00
#
_symmetry.space_group_name_H-M   'P 1'
#
loop_
_entity.id
_entity.type
_entity.pdbx_description
1 polymer ?
#
loop_
_entity_poly.entity_id
_entity_poly.type
_entity_poly.pdbx_seq_one_letter_code
_entity_poly.pdbx_strand_id
1 'polypeptide(L)'
;MTPQFQFLTSLSPPVFNDKTTQSLLAEVLRCHSYLDETVFLNTIKLLSNTDTAGKRADGLRLAKTRYISIVFHSIKDDQHRKSLKDLAEKVENCKIPMFRNEQSLFQNSMQSSDSIPNFTKCMHKSDLILCYFRRELKSMNWENIRKLLNLYPKHCLLYDHIDKFIETAKKRNIKPQEIVEALMQFSQANNPYYIEKSDFEMLLKKSILPSCTNVTKTMFTRNNTEKSFISSKDVELLKRKIDEYVHNSKEGYVKSKEYGKVRTKVSEWRKEKKVKDGENLVVVDALNYGIGQDRKEWNSISKQFRHVVFATRFPPMPIRDEVIKRYNGNALFCDKLSADDLIILRMAIEFGRQTSLVTNDQYRDHRRAVCNGDPDVEKVWDDFLIDAVYRHKDGNIETHRNFNLRVHKVNGHWILPVLDSEGNSDKIRDLKVFRIALA
;
A
#
# COMPACT_ATOMS: atom_id res chain seq x y z
N MET A 1 36.87 0.61 14.30
CA MET A 1 36.40 -0.11 13.10
C MET A 1 35.40 0.77 12.38
N THR A 2 35.61 1.04 11.09
CA THR A 2 34.70 1.85 10.27
C THR A 2 33.43 1.04 9.95
N PRO A 3 32.21 1.57 10.13
CA PRO A 3 30.99 0.82 9.84
C PRO A 3 30.88 0.49 8.35
N GLN A 4 30.69 -0.80 8.06
CA GLN A 4 30.66 -1.38 6.71
C GLN A 4 29.61 -0.78 5.77
N PHE A 5 28.57 -0.13 6.29
CA PHE A 5 27.47 0.43 5.51
C PHE A 5 27.33 1.95 5.64
N GLN A 6 28.43 2.64 5.95
CA GLN A 6 28.42 4.08 6.17
C GLN A 6 27.94 4.90 4.97
N PHE A 7 27.95 4.30 3.77
CA PHE A 7 27.38 4.91 2.58
C PHE A 7 25.86 5.16 2.67
N LEU A 8 25.17 4.46 3.56
CA LEU A 8 23.73 4.60 3.81
C LEU A 8 23.39 5.72 4.82
N THR A 9 24.39 6.42 5.38
CA THR A 9 24.17 7.37 6.50
C THR A 9 24.97 8.69 6.38
N SER A 10 25.35 9.11 5.17
CA SER A 10 26.16 10.34 4.99
C SER A 10 25.43 11.60 5.51
N LEU A 11 26.18 12.46 6.19
CA LEU A 11 25.72 13.74 6.75
C LEU A 11 25.84 14.88 5.73
N SER A 12 26.68 14.73 4.70
CA SER A 12 26.77 15.71 3.63
C SER A 12 25.59 15.58 2.69
N PRO A 13 24.75 16.63 2.52
CA PRO A 13 23.74 16.63 1.47
C PRO A 13 24.45 16.40 0.14
N PRO A 14 23.82 15.69 -0.81
CA PRO A 14 24.49 15.43 -2.07
C PRO A 14 24.71 16.80 -2.72
N VAL A 15 25.97 17.10 -3.02
CA VAL A 15 26.32 18.38 -3.65
C VAL A 15 25.88 18.29 -5.11
N PHE A 16 24.59 18.54 -5.33
CA PHE A 16 23.93 18.52 -6.61
C PHE A 16 24.07 19.89 -7.24
N ASN A 17 24.99 20.04 -8.19
CA ASN A 17 24.99 21.24 -9.03
C ASN A 17 25.18 20.95 -10.51
N ASP A 18 24.95 19.70 -10.93
CA ASP A 18 24.98 19.38 -12.35
C ASP A 18 23.91 18.34 -12.72
N LYS A 19 23.21 18.58 -13.84
CA LYS A 19 22.24 17.66 -14.44
C LYS A 19 22.87 16.28 -14.68
N THR A 20 24.18 16.26 -14.91
CA THR A 20 25.04 15.08 -15.07
C THR A 20 24.98 14.15 -13.86
N THR A 21 25.09 14.66 -12.63
CA THR A 21 25.14 13.85 -11.39
C THR A 21 23.79 13.25 -11.00
N GLN A 22 22.69 13.95 -11.27
CA GLN A 22 21.34 13.42 -11.10
C GLN A 22 21.01 12.39 -12.18
N SER A 23 21.50 12.58 -13.41
CA SER A 23 21.39 11.58 -14.48
C SER A 23 22.20 10.32 -14.15
N LEU A 24 23.41 10.47 -13.58
CA LEU A 24 24.23 9.35 -13.10
C LEU A 24 23.52 8.49 -12.05
N LEU A 25 22.90 9.14 -11.07
CA LEU A 25 22.13 8.49 -10.00
C LEU A 25 20.85 7.83 -10.53
N ALA A 26 20.10 8.56 -11.35
CA ALA A 26 18.89 8.04 -11.96
C ALA A 26 19.21 6.84 -12.85
N GLU A 27 20.31 6.86 -13.60
CA GLU A 27 20.72 5.73 -14.44
C GLU A 27 21.19 4.55 -13.57
N VAL A 28 22.13 4.74 -12.64
CA VAL A 28 22.63 3.69 -11.73
C VAL A 28 21.51 3.05 -10.88
N LEU A 29 20.47 3.80 -10.53
CA LEU A 29 19.32 3.27 -9.80
C LEU A 29 18.21 2.71 -10.71
N ARG A 30 17.97 3.30 -11.90
CA ARG A 30 17.10 2.74 -12.95
C ARG A 30 17.68 1.51 -13.61
N CYS A 31 18.98 1.25 -13.44
CA CYS A 31 19.68 -0.01 -13.72
C CYS A 31 19.19 -1.13 -12.79
N HIS A 32 17.88 -1.35 -12.79
CA HIS A 32 17.13 -2.39 -12.10
C HIS A 32 17.51 -3.83 -12.58
N SER A 33 18.60 -3.99 -13.32
CA SER A 33 19.07 -5.26 -13.84
C SER A 33 20.60 -5.33 -13.85
N TYR A 34 21.26 -5.34 -12.69
CA TYR A 34 22.65 -5.82 -12.60
C TYR A 34 22.80 -7.35 -12.84
N LEU A 35 21.78 -7.96 -13.43
CA LEU A 35 21.81 -9.27 -14.07
C LEU A 35 22.22 -9.16 -15.56
N ASP A 36 22.14 -7.96 -16.15
CA ASP A 36 22.57 -7.66 -17.51
C ASP A 36 23.98 -7.07 -17.49
N GLU A 37 24.94 -7.81 -18.06
CA GLU A 37 26.33 -7.40 -18.18
C GLU A 37 26.47 -6.07 -18.93
N THR A 38 25.59 -5.80 -19.89
CA THR A 38 25.54 -4.55 -20.66
C THR A 38 25.30 -3.35 -19.76
N VAL A 39 24.42 -3.51 -18.77
CA VAL A 39 24.04 -2.46 -17.82
C VAL A 39 25.18 -2.15 -16.85
N PHE A 40 25.88 -3.20 -16.39
CA PHE A 40 27.08 -3.03 -15.57
C PHE A 40 28.20 -2.32 -16.36
N LEU A 41 28.46 -2.75 -17.60
CA LEU A 41 29.48 -2.12 -18.45
C LEU A 41 29.16 -0.65 -18.77
N ASN A 42 27.89 -0.33 -19.05
CA ASN A 42 27.46 1.06 -19.25
C ASN A 42 27.66 1.91 -17.99
N THR A 43 27.39 1.34 -16.81
CA THR A 43 27.63 1.99 -15.51
C THR A 43 29.13 2.28 -15.32
N ILE A 44 29.99 1.30 -15.58
CA ILE A 44 31.45 1.46 -15.52
C ILE A 44 31.91 2.53 -16.50
N LYS A 45 31.42 2.51 -17.74
CA LYS A 45 31.74 3.50 -18.79
C LYS A 45 31.35 4.91 -18.36
N LEU A 46 30.13 5.10 -17.89
CA LEU A 46 29.60 6.38 -17.42
C LEU A 46 30.44 6.92 -16.24
N LEU A 47 30.67 6.08 -15.22
CA LEU A 47 31.50 6.46 -14.07
C LEU A 47 32.93 6.78 -14.50
N SER A 48 33.52 6.00 -15.40
CA SER A 48 34.88 6.23 -15.92
C SER A 48 35.01 7.53 -16.69
N ASN A 49 34.03 7.85 -17.55
CA ASN A 49 34.03 9.04 -18.41
C ASN A 49 33.62 10.33 -17.68
N THR A 50 33.12 10.23 -16.44
CA THR A 50 32.79 11.41 -15.65
C THR A 50 34.08 12.09 -15.20
N ASP A 51 34.39 13.24 -15.82
CA ASP A 51 35.53 14.08 -15.47
C ASP A 51 35.29 14.73 -14.10
N THR A 52 36.31 14.64 -13.24
CA THR A 52 36.31 15.22 -11.90
C THR A 52 37.50 16.16 -11.70
N ALA A 53 38.08 16.69 -12.78
CA ALA A 53 39.22 17.60 -12.72
C ALA A 53 38.85 19.00 -12.19
N GLY A 54 39.82 19.67 -11.55
CA GLY A 54 39.69 21.06 -11.11
C GLY A 54 39.35 21.29 -9.64
N LYS A 55 39.39 22.56 -9.21
CA LYS A 55 39.23 22.98 -7.79
C LYS A 55 37.77 22.98 -7.29
N ARG A 56 36.78 22.97 -8.19
CA ARG A 56 35.34 22.99 -7.86
C ARG A 56 34.64 21.62 -8.00
N ALA A 57 35.40 20.55 -8.24
CA ALA A 57 34.88 19.21 -8.55
C ALA A 57 34.75 18.25 -7.35
N ASP A 58 35.02 18.67 -6.11
CA ASP A 58 34.99 17.76 -4.94
C ASP A 58 33.62 17.11 -4.70
N GLY A 59 32.52 17.85 -4.94
CA GLY A 59 31.18 17.27 -4.84
C GLY A 59 30.96 16.10 -5.82
N LEU A 60 31.52 16.21 -7.03
CA LEU A 60 31.49 15.16 -8.05
C LEU A 60 32.39 13.97 -7.67
N ARG A 61 33.60 14.21 -7.15
CA ARG A 61 34.50 13.15 -6.64
C ARG A 61 33.84 12.32 -5.54
N LEU A 62 33.23 13.00 -4.57
CA LEU A 62 32.50 12.37 -3.48
C LEU A 62 31.29 11.57 -3.99
N ALA A 63 30.49 12.16 -4.89
CA ALA A 63 29.34 11.49 -5.49
C ALA A 63 29.74 10.24 -6.28
N LYS A 64 30.78 10.33 -7.11
CA LYS A 64 31.33 9.21 -7.89
C LYS A 64 31.76 8.06 -6.98
N THR A 65 32.52 8.35 -5.92
CA THR A 65 32.95 7.34 -4.95
C THR A 65 31.76 6.69 -4.24
N ARG A 66 30.77 7.50 -3.82
CA ARG A 66 29.51 7.01 -3.22
C ARG A 66 28.76 6.06 -4.15
N TYR A 67 28.65 6.37 -5.45
CA TYR A 67 27.98 5.50 -6.41
C TYR A 67 28.72 4.20 -6.66
N ILE A 68 30.04 4.26 -6.75
CA ILE A 68 30.87 3.05 -6.86
C ILE A 68 30.61 2.14 -5.65
N SER A 69 30.59 2.67 -4.43
CA SER A 69 30.26 1.89 -3.24
C SER A 69 28.85 1.29 -3.30
N ILE A 70 27.85 2.05 -3.74
CA ILE A 70 26.47 1.55 -3.89
C ILE A 70 26.42 0.32 -4.82
N VAL A 71 27.02 0.43 -6.02
CA VAL A 71 27.02 -0.67 -7.00
C VAL A 71 27.85 -1.85 -6.49
N PHE A 72 28.98 -1.58 -5.82
CA PHE A 72 29.81 -2.62 -5.23
C PHE A 72 29.02 -3.50 -4.26
N HIS A 73 28.17 -2.86 -3.45
CA HIS A 73 27.34 -3.55 -2.48
C HIS A 73 26.08 -4.18 -3.09
N SER A 74 25.61 -3.76 -4.27
CA SER A 74 24.45 -4.37 -4.93
C SER A 74 24.76 -5.66 -5.69
N ILE A 75 26.04 -6.01 -5.87
CA ILE A 75 26.48 -7.19 -6.61
C ILE A 75 27.32 -8.13 -5.72
N LYS A 76 27.42 -9.41 -6.10
CA LYS A 76 28.31 -10.40 -5.47
C LYS A 76 29.43 -10.91 -6.37
N ASP A 77 29.42 -10.53 -7.64
CA ASP A 77 30.45 -10.96 -8.60
C ASP A 77 31.81 -10.35 -8.24
N ASP A 78 32.81 -11.19 -7.99
CA ASP A 78 34.12 -10.74 -7.51
C ASP A 78 34.91 -9.99 -8.58
N GLN A 79 34.75 -10.34 -9.86
CA GLN A 79 35.41 -9.66 -10.96
C GLN A 79 34.85 -8.24 -11.13
N HIS A 80 33.52 -8.09 -11.14
CA HIS A 80 32.86 -6.79 -11.18
C HIS A 80 33.20 -5.93 -9.95
N ARG A 81 33.22 -6.54 -8.75
CA ARG A 81 33.63 -5.87 -7.52
C ARG A 81 35.07 -5.38 -7.58
N LYS A 82 35.98 -6.15 -8.17
CA LYS A 82 37.36 -5.74 -8.42
C LYS A 82 37.40 -4.53 -9.36
N SER A 83 36.70 -4.57 -10.50
CA SER A 83 36.63 -3.43 -11.42
C SER A 83 36.12 -2.15 -10.77
N LEU A 84 35.14 -2.25 -9.86
CA LEU A 84 34.64 -1.11 -9.09
C LEU A 84 35.67 -0.58 -8.09
N LYS A 85 36.40 -1.45 -7.40
CA LYS A 85 37.50 -1.03 -6.51
C LYS A 85 38.60 -0.31 -7.28
N ASP A 86 39.05 -0.88 -8.40
CA ASP A 86 40.05 -0.28 -9.27
C ASP A 86 39.58 1.09 -9.79
N LEU A 87 38.29 1.24 -10.07
CA LEU A 87 37.70 2.52 -10.46
C LEU A 87 37.67 3.53 -9.31
N ALA A 88 37.35 3.10 -8.09
CA ALA A 88 37.34 3.96 -6.90
C ALA A 88 38.73 4.46 -6.53
N GLU A 89 39.77 3.64 -6.72
CA GLU A 89 41.18 4.01 -6.49
C GLU A 89 41.67 5.07 -7.48
N LYS A 90 41.10 5.10 -8.69
CA LYS A 90 41.40 6.11 -9.72
C LYS A 90 40.69 7.45 -9.49
N VAL A 91 39.74 7.54 -8.56
CA VAL A 91 39.07 8.81 -8.24
C VAL A 91 40.03 9.68 -7.42
N GLU A 92 40.34 10.89 -7.91
CA GLU A 92 41.18 11.84 -7.17
C GLU A 92 40.58 12.12 -5.78
N ASN A 93 41.43 12.23 -4.77
CA ASN A 93 41.00 12.57 -3.42
C ASN A 93 40.41 13.98 -3.37
N CYS A 94 39.31 14.14 -2.64
CA CYS A 94 38.70 15.44 -2.41
C CYS A 94 39.70 16.40 -1.72
N LYS A 95 39.63 17.67 -2.07
CA LYS A 95 40.52 18.72 -1.52
C LYS A 95 39.94 19.29 -0.23
N ILE A 96 38.62 19.41 -0.12
CA ILE A 96 37.89 19.79 1.08
C ILE A 96 38.03 18.67 2.13
N PRO A 97 38.59 18.95 3.34
CA PRO A 97 38.85 17.93 4.36
C PRO A 97 37.62 17.10 4.75
N MET A 98 36.46 17.75 4.89
CA MET A 98 35.21 17.05 5.22
C MET A 98 34.81 16.02 4.15
N PHE A 99 34.85 16.40 2.87
CA PHE A 99 34.55 15.49 1.77
C PHE A 99 35.62 14.42 1.59
N ARG A 100 36.89 14.73 1.86
CA ARG A 100 37.97 13.73 1.85
C ARG A 100 37.73 12.66 2.90
N ASN A 101 37.39 13.06 4.13
CA ASN A 101 37.09 12.12 5.19
C ASN A 101 35.90 11.24 4.81
N GLU A 102 34.82 11.81 4.28
CA GLU A 102 33.69 11.01 3.78
C GLU A 102 34.10 10.07 2.64
N GLN A 103 34.85 10.54 1.64
CA GLN A 103 35.32 9.73 0.52
C GLN A 103 36.11 8.52 1.00
N SER A 104 37.03 8.70 1.95
CA SER A 104 37.79 7.60 2.54
C SER A 104 36.90 6.61 3.28
N LEU A 105 35.83 7.07 3.93
CA LEU A 105 34.84 6.17 4.55
C LEU A 105 34.11 5.33 3.50
N PHE A 106 33.68 5.93 2.38
CA PHE A 106 33.06 5.20 1.26
C PHE A 106 34.01 4.15 0.68
N GLN A 107 35.26 4.51 0.42
CA GLN A 107 36.27 3.57 -0.08
C GLN A 107 36.50 2.39 0.89
N ASN A 108 36.66 2.70 2.17
CA ASN A 108 36.87 1.69 3.22
C ASN A 108 35.66 0.78 3.43
N SER A 109 34.45 1.23 3.07
CA SER A 109 33.21 0.45 3.18
C SER A 109 33.11 -0.69 2.15
N MET A 110 33.87 -0.62 1.04
CA MET A 110 33.82 -1.58 -0.08
C MET A 110 34.48 -2.92 0.25
N GLN A 111 33.94 -3.58 1.26
CA GLN A 111 34.30 -4.91 1.72
C GLN A 111 33.13 -5.85 1.49
N SER A 112 33.42 -7.08 1.07
CA SER A 112 32.41 -8.12 0.88
C SER A 112 31.68 -8.38 2.18
N SER A 113 30.35 -8.49 2.12
CA SER A 113 29.55 -8.92 3.26
C SER A 113 28.23 -9.51 2.84
N ASP A 114 27.83 -10.51 3.62
CA ASP A 114 26.53 -11.15 3.53
C ASP A 114 25.50 -10.53 4.47
N SER A 115 25.88 -9.57 5.31
CA SER A 115 24.93 -8.91 6.20
C SER A 115 24.04 -7.93 5.43
N ILE A 116 22.75 -7.92 5.78
CA ILE A 116 21.79 -6.94 5.28
C ILE A 116 21.99 -5.64 6.07
N PRO A 117 22.23 -4.51 5.38
CA PRO A 117 22.36 -3.22 6.04
C PRO A 117 21.07 -2.74 6.68
N ASN A 118 21.19 -1.80 7.62
CA ASN A 118 20.05 -0.99 8.04
C ASN A 118 19.82 0.15 7.04
N PHE A 119 18.70 0.11 6.31
CA PHE A 119 18.37 1.13 5.31
C PHE A 119 17.59 2.34 5.87
N THR A 120 17.39 2.45 7.19
CA THR A 120 16.50 3.46 7.81
C THR A 120 16.87 4.90 7.44
N LYS A 121 18.17 5.21 7.35
CA LYS A 121 18.67 6.57 7.05
C LYS A 121 19.17 6.73 5.61
N CYS A 122 18.86 5.76 4.74
CA CYS A 122 19.44 5.71 3.42
C CYS A 122 18.70 6.58 2.40
N MET A 123 19.46 7.30 1.58
CA MET A 123 18.94 7.87 0.33
C MET A 123 18.55 6.77 -0.66
N HIS A 124 17.50 6.96 -1.45
CA HIS A 124 17.05 5.97 -2.44
C HIS A 124 16.81 4.57 -1.84
N LYS A 125 16.28 4.55 -0.61
CA LYS A 125 16.01 3.34 0.17
C LYS A 125 15.31 2.25 -0.65
N SER A 126 14.27 2.61 -1.39
CA SER A 126 13.49 1.67 -2.22
C SER A 126 14.36 0.94 -3.24
N ASP A 127 15.13 1.69 -4.02
CA ASP A 127 15.96 1.15 -5.11
C ASP A 127 17.07 0.26 -4.57
N LEU A 128 17.70 0.67 -3.46
CA LEU A 128 18.77 -0.08 -2.83
C LEU A 128 18.27 -1.39 -2.22
N ILE A 129 17.11 -1.38 -1.55
CA ILE A 129 16.51 -2.61 -1.03
C ILE A 129 16.22 -3.58 -2.17
N LEU A 130 15.63 -3.10 -3.28
CA LEU A 130 15.34 -3.93 -4.44
C LEU A 130 16.62 -4.52 -5.07
N CYS A 131 17.69 -3.72 -5.15
CA CYS A 131 19.00 -4.18 -5.59
C CYS A 131 19.55 -5.30 -4.70
N TYR A 132 19.51 -5.13 -3.38
CA TYR A 132 19.90 -6.16 -2.43
C TYR A 132 19.03 -7.41 -2.57
N PHE A 133 17.72 -7.26 -2.70
CA PHE A 133 16.80 -8.39 -2.87
C PHE A 133 17.15 -9.22 -4.11
N ARG A 134 17.39 -8.57 -5.26
CA ARG A 134 17.85 -9.23 -6.49
C ARG A 134 19.22 -9.89 -6.35
N ARG A 135 20.16 -9.25 -5.65
CA ARG A 135 21.48 -9.81 -5.32
C ARG A 135 21.36 -11.12 -4.54
N GLU A 136 20.50 -11.15 -3.54
CA GLU A 136 20.28 -12.32 -2.69
C GLU A 136 19.54 -13.43 -3.44
N LEU A 137 18.59 -13.08 -4.31
CA LEU A 137 17.97 -14.02 -5.25
C LEU A 137 18.99 -14.63 -6.23
N LYS A 138 19.92 -13.84 -6.78
CA LYS A 138 20.98 -14.34 -7.68
C LYS A 138 21.93 -15.30 -6.96
N SER A 139 22.33 -14.94 -5.75
CA SER A 139 23.23 -15.75 -4.91
C SER A 139 22.54 -16.85 -4.13
N MET A 140 21.23 -17.01 -4.32
CA MET A 140 20.41 -18.06 -3.71
C MET A 140 20.48 -18.06 -2.18
N ASN A 141 20.61 -16.88 -1.57
CA ASN A 141 20.73 -16.73 -0.12
C ASN A 141 19.35 -16.62 0.53
N TRP A 142 18.75 -17.77 0.81
CA TRP A 142 17.39 -17.88 1.33
C TRP A 142 17.14 -17.10 2.62
N GLU A 143 18.08 -17.12 3.57
CA GLU A 143 17.93 -16.43 4.86
C GLU A 143 17.79 -14.92 4.65
N ASN A 144 18.66 -14.34 3.82
CA ASN A 144 18.60 -12.92 3.51
C ASN A 144 17.38 -12.54 2.68
N ILE A 145 16.96 -13.38 1.73
CA ILE A 145 15.72 -13.19 0.97
C ILE A 145 14.54 -13.06 1.95
N ARG A 146 14.38 -14.01 2.88
CA ARG A 146 13.32 -13.97 3.90
C ARG A 146 13.41 -12.72 4.78
N LYS A 147 14.61 -12.36 5.22
CA LYS A 147 14.84 -11.18 6.05
C LYS A 147 14.46 -9.88 5.32
N LEU A 148 14.78 -9.74 4.04
CA LEU A 148 14.40 -8.59 3.22
C LEU A 148 12.89 -8.53 3.00
N LEU A 149 12.25 -9.66 2.68
CA LEU A 149 10.79 -9.73 2.52
C LEU A 149 10.04 -9.32 3.79
N ASN A 150 10.55 -9.73 4.96
CA ASN A 150 9.93 -9.41 6.24
C ASN A 150 10.16 -7.95 6.66
N LEU A 151 11.36 -7.40 6.45
CA LEU A 151 11.69 -6.04 6.87
C LEU A 151 11.18 -4.98 5.88
N TYR A 152 11.13 -5.30 4.59
CA TYR A 152 10.92 -4.34 3.52
C TYR A 152 10.03 -4.88 2.36
N PRO A 153 8.84 -5.42 2.67
CA PRO A 153 7.97 -6.09 1.68
C PRO A 153 7.64 -5.18 0.49
N LYS A 154 7.20 -3.94 0.75
CA LYS A 154 6.81 -2.96 -0.29
C LYS A 154 7.94 -2.58 -1.27
N HIS A 155 9.19 -2.87 -0.93
CA HIS A 155 10.35 -2.52 -1.75
C HIS A 155 10.94 -3.72 -2.50
N CYS A 156 10.60 -4.95 -2.12
CA CYS A 156 11.17 -6.15 -2.73
C CYS A 156 10.49 -6.54 -4.05
N LEU A 157 9.22 -6.15 -4.26
CA LEU A 157 8.44 -6.48 -5.45
C LEU A 157 8.49 -8.00 -5.77
N LEU A 158 8.17 -8.85 -4.78
CA LEU A 158 8.36 -10.30 -4.88
C LEU A 158 7.66 -10.93 -6.09
N TYR A 159 6.46 -10.46 -6.45
CA TYR A 159 5.69 -11.03 -7.57
C TYR A 159 6.43 -10.87 -8.90
N ASP A 160 7.09 -9.73 -9.15
CA ASP A 160 7.95 -9.49 -10.32
C ASP A 160 9.17 -10.42 -10.38
N HIS A 161 9.51 -11.04 -9.25
CA HIS A 161 10.69 -11.88 -9.08
C HIS A 161 10.36 -13.31 -8.64
N ILE A 162 9.09 -13.71 -8.79
CA ILE A 162 8.61 -14.98 -8.25
C ILE A 162 9.35 -16.17 -8.84
N ASP A 163 9.74 -16.10 -10.12
CA ASP A 163 10.49 -17.18 -10.78
C ASP A 163 11.84 -17.43 -10.14
N LYS A 164 12.60 -16.37 -9.88
CA LYS A 164 13.91 -16.48 -9.24
C LYS A 164 13.78 -16.89 -7.77
N PHE A 165 12.73 -16.44 -7.09
CA PHE A 165 12.42 -16.84 -5.72
C PHE A 165 12.16 -18.35 -5.63
N ILE A 166 11.33 -18.89 -6.52
CA ILE A 166 11.04 -20.33 -6.57
C ILE A 166 12.25 -21.15 -7.03
N GLU A 167 13.00 -20.68 -8.03
CA GLU A 167 14.25 -21.32 -8.44
C GLU A 167 15.24 -21.43 -7.26
N THR A 168 15.38 -20.35 -6.49
CA THR A 168 16.22 -20.30 -5.30
C THR A 168 15.75 -21.32 -4.27
N ALA A 169 14.45 -21.33 -3.95
CA ALA A 169 13.89 -22.25 -2.97
C ALA A 169 14.13 -23.71 -3.36
N LYS A 170 13.91 -24.06 -4.64
CA LYS A 170 14.17 -25.40 -5.17
C LYS A 170 15.65 -25.79 -5.07
N LYS A 171 16.56 -24.92 -5.52
CA LYS A 171 18.01 -25.19 -5.47
C LYS A 171 18.56 -25.29 -4.06
N ARG A 172 17.93 -24.61 -3.10
CA ARG A 172 18.28 -24.66 -1.68
C ARG A 172 17.52 -25.76 -0.92
N ASN A 173 16.74 -26.60 -1.59
CA ASN A 173 15.92 -27.67 -1.01
C ASN A 173 15.01 -27.18 0.13
N ILE A 174 14.43 -25.99 -0.03
CA ILE A 174 13.50 -25.42 0.95
C ILE A 174 12.19 -26.20 0.92
N LYS A 175 11.66 -26.49 2.11
CA LYS A 175 10.40 -27.22 2.25
C LYS A 175 9.22 -26.38 1.71
N PRO A 176 8.25 -26.99 1.01
CA PRO A 176 7.09 -26.27 0.48
C PRO A 176 6.36 -25.40 1.51
N GLN A 177 6.22 -25.88 2.75
CA GLN A 177 5.58 -25.13 3.83
C GLN A 177 6.28 -23.81 4.11
N GLU A 178 7.61 -23.80 4.08
CA GLU A 178 8.40 -22.60 4.35
C GLU A 178 8.30 -21.60 3.20
N ILE A 179 8.21 -22.08 1.95
CA ILE A 179 7.99 -21.23 0.77
C ILE A 179 6.64 -20.52 0.87
N VAL A 180 5.57 -21.29 1.16
CA VAL A 180 4.21 -20.76 1.32
C VAL A 180 4.16 -19.78 2.49
N GLU A 181 4.78 -20.10 3.62
CA GLU A 181 4.81 -19.20 4.79
C GLU A 181 5.51 -17.87 4.46
N ALA A 182 6.68 -17.92 3.81
CA ALA A 182 7.39 -16.70 3.40
C ALA A 182 6.58 -15.86 2.41
N LEU A 183 5.91 -16.50 1.45
CA LEU A 183 5.04 -15.84 0.48
C LEU A 183 3.83 -15.18 1.14
N MET A 184 3.17 -15.86 2.08
CA MET A 184 1.99 -15.34 2.77
C MET A 184 2.34 -14.22 3.76
N GLN A 185 3.47 -14.33 4.47
CA GLN A 185 3.99 -13.24 5.31
C GLN A 185 4.32 -12.00 4.47
N PHE A 186 4.98 -12.19 3.31
CA PHE A 186 5.18 -11.10 2.35
C PHE A 186 3.85 -10.50 1.89
N SER A 187 2.90 -11.34 1.49
CA SER A 187 1.60 -10.91 0.95
C SER A 187 0.87 -10.03 1.97
N GLN A 188 0.77 -10.51 3.21
CA GLN A 188 0.16 -9.79 4.32
C GLN A 188 0.85 -8.46 4.60
N ALA A 189 2.17 -8.41 4.54
CA ALA A 189 2.92 -7.19 4.84
C ALA A 189 2.96 -6.20 3.66
N ASN A 190 2.85 -6.69 2.42
CA ASN A 190 2.77 -5.87 1.21
C ASN A 190 1.39 -5.21 1.06
N ASN A 191 0.34 -6.03 1.15
CA ASN A 191 -1.05 -5.59 1.17
C ASN A 191 -1.84 -6.48 2.16
N PRO A 192 -2.18 -5.97 3.36
CA PRO A 192 -2.83 -6.77 4.39
C PRO A 192 -4.26 -7.15 4.04
N TYR A 193 -4.84 -6.60 2.97
CA TYR A 193 -6.24 -6.77 2.63
C TYR A 193 -6.47 -7.83 1.55
N TYR A 194 -5.64 -7.84 0.51
CA TYR A 194 -5.82 -8.79 -0.59
C TYR A 194 -4.53 -8.94 -1.41
N ILE A 195 -4.49 -10.00 -2.21
CA ILE A 195 -3.56 -10.13 -3.34
C ILE A 195 -4.32 -9.83 -4.64
N GLU A 196 -3.66 -9.17 -5.58
CA GLU A 196 -4.22 -8.95 -6.91
C GLU A 196 -4.50 -10.28 -7.62
N LYS A 197 -5.61 -10.32 -8.36
CA LYS A 197 -6.03 -11.54 -9.07
C LYS A 197 -4.95 -12.05 -10.04
N SER A 198 -4.28 -11.15 -10.75
CA SER A 198 -3.19 -11.49 -11.68
C SER A 198 -2.02 -12.18 -10.98
N ASP A 199 -1.58 -11.63 -9.84
CA ASP A 199 -0.50 -12.20 -9.02
C ASP A 199 -0.91 -13.59 -8.48
N PHE A 200 -2.13 -13.71 -7.98
CA PHE A 200 -2.64 -14.99 -7.47
C PHE A 200 -2.71 -16.07 -8.56
N GLU A 201 -3.22 -15.74 -9.75
CA GLU A 201 -3.27 -16.67 -10.88
C GLU A 201 -1.88 -17.10 -11.34
N MET A 202 -0.90 -16.20 -11.30
CA MET A 202 0.50 -16.54 -11.55
C MET A 202 1.03 -17.55 -10.53
N LEU A 203 0.73 -17.38 -9.24
CA LEU A 203 1.14 -18.31 -8.18
C LEU A 203 0.53 -19.70 -8.37
N LEU A 204 -0.76 -19.77 -8.75
CA LEU A 204 -1.44 -21.03 -9.06
C LEU A 204 -0.83 -21.74 -10.27
N LYS A 205 -0.59 -21.03 -11.38
CA LYS A 205 0.03 -21.59 -12.60
C LYS A 205 1.40 -22.21 -12.30
N LYS A 206 2.15 -21.64 -11.35
CA LYS A 206 3.46 -22.14 -10.92
C LYS A 206 3.39 -23.24 -9.86
N SER A 207 2.19 -23.71 -9.51
CA SER A 207 1.94 -24.75 -8.49
C SER A 207 2.56 -24.44 -7.12
N ILE A 208 2.65 -23.15 -6.76
CA ILE A 208 3.23 -22.72 -5.48
C ILE A 208 2.26 -22.94 -4.32
N LEU A 209 0.96 -22.97 -4.60
CA LEU A 209 -0.12 -23.12 -3.63
C LEU A 209 -0.83 -24.48 -3.81
N PRO A 210 -0.18 -25.61 -3.46
CA PRO A 210 -0.69 -26.95 -3.76
C PRO A 210 -1.99 -27.28 -3.03
N SER A 211 -2.22 -26.66 -1.86
CA SER A 211 -3.40 -26.89 -1.00
C SER A 211 -4.26 -25.64 -0.89
N CYS A 212 -4.66 -25.09 -2.04
CA CYS A 212 -5.49 -23.90 -2.15
C CYS A 212 -6.95 -24.29 -2.41
N THR A 213 -7.87 -23.85 -1.54
CA THR A 213 -9.30 -24.12 -1.70
C THR A 213 -10.09 -22.83 -1.61
N ASN A 214 -11.00 -22.60 -2.55
CA ASN A 214 -11.92 -21.47 -2.49
C ASN A 214 -12.89 -21.67 -1.32
N VAL A 215 -12.94 -20.70 -0.41
CA VAL A 215 -13.81 -20.73 0.76
C VAL A 215 -15.23 -20.40 0.31
N THR A 216 -16.11 -21.37 0.46
CA THR A 216 -17.54 -21.20 0.19
C THR A 216 -18.28 -20.78 1.47
N LYS A 217 -19.52 -20.29 1.32
CA LYS A 217 -20.34 -19.83 2.46
C LYS A 217 -20.50 -20.87 3.57
N THR A 218 -20.47 -22.16 3.23
CA THR A 218 -20.61 -23.28 4.16
C THR A 218 -19.31 -23.61 4.92
N MET A 219 -18.15 -23.12 4.46
CA MET A 219 -16.85 -23.33 5.10
C MET A 219 -16.50 -22.24 6.12
N PHE A 220 -17.32 -21.18 6.22
CA PHE A 220 -17.17 -20.15 7.24
C PHE A 220 -17.69 -20.66 8.59
N THR A 221 -16.81 -21.23 9.41
CA THR A 221 -17.11 -21.44 10.82
C THR A 221 -17.02 -20.12 11.58
N ARG A 222 -17.87 -19.92 12.60
CA ARG A 222 -17.97 -18.66 13.37
C ARG A 222 -16.64 -18.10 13.88
N ASN A 223 -15.62 -18.93 14.10
CA ASN A 223 -14.39 -18.51 14.78
C ASN A 223 -13.24 -18.11 13.84
N ASN A 224 -13.28 -18.44 12.54
CA ASN A 224 -12.07 -18.38 11.71
C ASN A 224 -12.07 -17.30 10.63
N THR A 225 -13.24 -16.76 10.29
CA THR A 225 -13.41 -15.89 9.13
C THR A 225 -14.42 -14.78 9.36
N GLU A 226 -14.90 -14.59 10.59
CA GLU A 226 -15.94 -13.60 10.90
C GLU A 226 -15.55 -12.21 10.40
N LYS A 227 -16.52 -11.48 9.85
CA LYS A 227 -16.32 -10.07 9.47
C LYS A 227 -15.76 -9.30 10.66
N SER A 228 -14.62 -8.67 10.46
CA SER A 228 -14.03 -7.75 11.42
C SER A 228 -14.65 -6.37 11.28
N PHE A 229 -14.53 -5.59 12.35
CA PHE A 229 -14.87 -4.19 12.37
C PHE A 229 -13.78 -3.45 13.14
N ILE A 230 -13.54 -2.19 12.79
CA ILE A 230 -12.68 -1.30 13.58
C ILE A 230 -13.16 -1.23 15.04
N SER A 231 -12.22 -1.03 15.96
CA SER A 231 -12.57 -0.98 17.39
C SER A 231 -13.34 0.30 17.73
N SER A 232 -14.03 0.32 18.88
CA SER A 232 -14.69 1.55 19.36
C SER A 232 -13.70 2.70 19.55
N LYS A 233 -12.45 2.40 19.92
CA LYS A 233 -11.38 3.40 20.04
C LYS A 233 -11.03 3.99 18.67
N ASP A 234 -10.96 3.15 17.65
CA ASP A 234 -10.65 3.55 16.28
C ASP A 234 -11.79 4.39 15.66
N VAL A 235 -13.04 4.04 15.96
CA VAL A 235 -14.21 4.85 15.61
C VAL A 235 -14.09 6.27 16.17
N GLU A 236 -13.78 6.41 17.46
CA GLU A 236 -13.65 7.72 18.09
C GLU A 236 -12.40 8.49 17.59
N LEU A 237 -11.32 7.78 17.24
CA LEU A 237 -10.16 8.37 16.56
C LEU A 237 -10.54 8.99 15.21
N LEU A 238 -11.26 8.25 14.36
CA LEU A 238 -11.71 8.74 13.06
C LEU A 238 -12.66 9.94 13.20
N LYS A 239 -13.64 9.86 14.11
CA LYS A 239 -14.54 10.97 14.40
C LYS A 239 -13.76 12.23 14.74
N ARG A 240 -12.82 12.13 15.70
CA ARG A 240 -12.00 13.26 16.13
C ARG A 240 -11.17 13.83 14.98
N LYS A 241 -10.52 12.99 14.17
CA LYS A 241 -9.68 13.44 13.06
C LYS A 241 -10.48 14.12 11.95
N ILE A 242 -11.66 13.59 11.62
CA ILE A 242 -12.58 14.24 10.67
C ILE A 242 -13.09 15.56 11.25
N ASP A 243 -13.44 15.60 12.55
CA ASP A 243 -13.89 16.82 13.22
C ASP A 243 -12.80 17.89 13.18
N GLU A 244 -11.56 17.56 13.55
CA GLU A 244 -10.39 18.44 13.45
C GLU A 244 -10.23 19.00 12.03
N TYR A 245 -10.32 18.14 11.01
CA TYR A 245 -10.21 18.55 9.61
C TYR A 245 -11.31 19.55 9.20
N VAL A 246 -12.58 19.24 9.52
CA VAL A 246 -13.74 20.09 9.19
C VAL A 246 -13.63 21.46 9.87
N HIS A 247 -13.25 21.52 11.15
CA HIS A 247 -13.12 22.77 11.89
C HIS A 247 -11.96 23.65 11.39
N ASN A 248 -10.86 23.03 10.96
CA ASN A 248 -9.66 23.74 10.51
C ASN A 248 -9.72 24.16 9.03
N SER A 249 -10.60 23.54 8.23
CA SER A 249 -10.78 23.92 6.83
C SER A 249 -11.39 25.32 6.70
N LYS A 250 -10.69 26.24 6.00
CA LYS A 250 -11.27 27.55 5.65
C LYS A 250 -12.43 27.35 4.66
N GLU A 251 -13.43 28.22 4.73
CA GLU A 251 -14.74 28.13 4.06
C GLU A 251 -14.70 27.53 2.65
N GLY A 252 -15.54 26.50 2.41
CA GLY A 252 -15.72 25.86 1.10
C GLY A 252 -15.96 24.34 1.14
N TYR A 253 -15.59 23.65 2.23
CA TYR A 253 -15.49 22.18 2.26
C TYR A 253 -16.64 21.45 2.96
N VAL A 254 -17.17 21.90 4.10
CA VAL A 254 -18.51 21.57 4.67
C VAL A 254 -18.82 22.68 5.68
N LYS A 255 -20.07 23.18 5.76
CA LYS A 255 -20.42 24.11 6.84
C LYS A 255 -20.45 23.36 8.17
N SER A 256 -19.71 23.80 9.19
CA SER A 256 -19.68 23.13 10.51
C SER A 256 -21.08 22.94 11.12
N LYS A 257 -22.01 23.88 10.85
CA LYS A 257 -23.43 23.77 11.24
C LYS A 257 -24.17 22.61 10.56
N GLU A 258 -23.88 22.34 9.29
CA GLU A 258 -24.45 21.22 8.54
C GLU A 258 -23.87 19.89 9.01
N TYR A 259 -22.55 19.82 9.16
CA TYR A 259 -21.85 18.67 9.72
C TYR A 259 -22.35 18.30 11.13
N GLY A 260 -22.56 19.30 11.99
CA GLY A 260 -23.11 19.09 13.34
C GLY A 260 -24.53 18.50 13.37
N LYS A 261 -25.35 18.74 12.33
CA LYS A 261 -26.72 18.18 12.25
C LYS A 261 -26.73 16.68 12.01
N VAL A 262 -25.67 16.12 11.39
CA VAL A 262 -25.56 14.68 11.10
C VAL A 262 -25.68 13.87 12.38
N ARG A 263 -24.95 14.25 13.43
CA ARG A 263 -24.96 13.55 14.72
C ARG A 263 -26.36 13.51 15.34
N THR A 264 -27.06 14.63 15.33
CA THR A 264 -28.43 14.71 15.86
C THR A 264 -29.37 13.80 15.07
N LYS A 265 -29.34 13.88 13.73
CA LYS A 265 -30.23 13.09 12.87
C LYS A 265 -29.96 11.59 12.96
N VAL A 266 -28.69 11.18 12.97
CA VAL A 266 -28.31 9.78 13.14
C VAL A 266 -28.74 9.26 14.51
N SER A 267 -28.61 10.06 15.57
CA SER A 267 -29.08 9.70 16.91
C SER A 267 -30.60 9.46 16.96
N GLU A 268 -31.39 10.32 16.31
CA GLU A 268 -32.84 10.13 16.15
C GLU A 268 -33.15 8.82 15.42
N TRP A 269 -32.55 8.63 14.24
CA TRP A 269 -32.77 7.42 13.44
C TRP A 269 -32.35 6.14 14.15
N ARG A 270 -31.25 6.16 14.91
CA ARG A 270 -30.83 5.00 15.73
C ARG A 270 -31.89 4.62 16.75
N LYS A 271 -32.54 5.60 17.39
CA LYS A 271 -33.63 5.36 18.35
C LYS A 271 -34.89 4.85 17.65
N GLU A 272 -35.34 5.55 16.60
CA GLU A 272 -36.55 5.23 15.85
C GLU A 272 -36.48 3.83 15.22
N LYS A 273 -35.35 3.51 14.59
CA LYS A 273 -35.13 2.24 13.87
C LYS A 273 -34.59 1.13 14.78
N LYS A 274 -34.30 1.42 16.05
CA LYS A 274 -33.70 0.51 17.04
C LYS A 274 -32.37 -0.10 16.57
N VAL A 275 -31.53 0.72 15.93
CA VAL A 275 -30.23 0.29 15.38
C VAL A 275 -29.17 0.32 16.48
N LYS A 276 -28.54 -0.84 16.71
CA LYS A 276 -27.41 -0.98 17.63
C LYS A 276 -26.11 -1.07 16.83
N ASP A 277 -25.24 -0.09 17.01
CA ASP A 277 -23.86 -0.10 16.48
C ASP A 277 -23.74 -0.32 14.95
N GLY A 278 -24.76 0.12 14.19
CA GLY A 278 -24.80 0.00 12.74
C GLY A 278 -25.22 -1.37 12.20
N GLU A 279 -25.63 -2.30 13.06
CA GLU A 279 -25.99 -3.66 12.66
C GLU A 279 -27.12 -3.68 11.61
N ASN A 280 -26.91 -4.41 10.51
CA ASN A 280 -27.84 -4.53 9.36
C ASN A 280 -28.27 -3.19 8.75
N LEU A 281 -27.46 -2.14 8.94
CA LEU A 281 -27.68 -0.81 8.36
C LEU A 281 -26.66 -0.51 7.27
N VAL A 282 -27.16 0.10 6.20
CA VAL A 282 -26.34 0.63 5.12
C VAL A 282 -26.63 2.11 4.88
N VAL A 283 -25.55 2.87 4.81
CA VAL A 283 -25.54 4.24 4.28
C VAL A 283 -25.26 4.15 2.79
N VAL A 284 -26.12 4.76 1.98
CA VAL A 284 -25.96 4.82 0.53
C VAL A 284 -25.55 6.22 0.14
N ASP A 285 -24.37 6.34 -0.47
CA ASP A 285 -23.98 7.52 -1.23
C ASP A 285 -24.83 7.57 -2.49
N ALA A 286 -25.97 8.25 -2.41
CA ALA A 286 -26.93 8.26 -3.49
C ALA A 286 -26.31 8.89 -4.75
N LEU A 287 -25.53 9.96 -4.60
CA LEU A 287 -24.94 10.67 -5.73
C LEU A 287 -23.98 9.79 -6.54
N ASN A 288 -23.25 8.91 -5.86
CA ASN A 288 -22.35 7.96 -6.50
C ASN A 288 -23.07 6.70 -6.99
N TYR A 289 -24.12 6.24 -6.30
CA TYR A 289 -24.86 5.01 -6.63
C TYR A 289 -25.74 5.16 -7.89
N GLY A 290 -26.44 6.28 -8.02
CA GLY A 290 -27.36 6.55 -9.13
C GLY A 290 -28.14 7.84 -8.88
N ILE A 291 -28.77 8.44 -9.89
CA ILE A 291 -29.36 9.80 -9.80
C ILE A 291 -30.54 9.95 -8.81
N GLY A 292 -30.81 8.92 -7.98
CA GLY A 292 -31.97 8.85 -7.09
C GLY A 292 -33.29 8.76 -7.86
N GLN A 293 -33.23 8.41 -9.15
CA GLN A 293 -34.36 8.48 -10.08
C GLN A 293 -35.15 7.17 -10.16
N ASP A 294 -34.54 5.99 -9.97
CA ASP A 294 -35.22 4.71 -10.19
C ASP A 294 -35.36 3.83 -8.93
N ARG A 295 -36.59 3.44 -8.60
CA ARG A 295 -36.91 2.49 -7.52
C ARG A 295 -36.29 1.11 -7.74
N LYS A 296 -36.00 0.74 -9.00
CA LYS A 296 -35.41 -0.56 -9.33
C LYS A 296 -33.99 -0.72 -8.77
N GLU A 297 -33.21 0.35 -8.70
CA GLU A 297 -31.84 0.33 -8.18
C GLU A 297 -31.78 0.08 -6.67
N TRP A 298 -32.83 0.46 -5.92
CA TRP A 298 -32.88 0.31 -4.45
C TRP A 298 -33.22 -1.12 -4.02
N ASN A 299 -33.91 -1.88 -4.87
CA ASN A 299 -34.33 -3.24 -4.57
C ASN A 299 -33.12 -4.17 -4.26
N SER A 300 -31.99 -3.94 -4.92
CA SER A 300 -30.77 -4.72 -4.69
C SER A 300 -30.22 -4.51 -3.26
N ILE A 301 -30.28 -3.28 -2.76
CA ILE A 301 -29.81 -2.89 -1.42
C ILE A 301 -30.78 -3.40 -0.35
N SER A 302 -32.08 -3.16 -0.53
CA SER A 302 -33.11 -3.55 0.45
C SER A 302 -33.27 -5.06 0.61
N LYS A 303 -32.83 -5.87 -0.36
CA LYS A 303 -32.76 -7.34 -0.23
C LYS A 303 -31.64 -7.80 0.72
N GLN A 304 -30.64 -6.96 0.97
CA GLN A 304 -29.43 -7.33 1.69
C GLN A 304 -29.34 -6.67 3.07
N PHE A 305 -29.93 -5.49 3.23
CA PHE A 305 -29.88 -4.72 4.47
C PHE A 305 -31.27 -4.41 4.99
N ARG A 306 -31.47 -4.56 6.30
CA ARG A 306 -32.74 -4.27 6.98
C ARG A 306 -33.03 -2.78 7.02
N HIS A 307 -31.99 -1.98 7.24
CA HIS A 307 -32.09 -0.52 7.35
C HIS A 307 -31.27 0.13 6.25
N VAL A 308 -31.94 0.89 5.39
CA VAL A 308 -31.30 1.64 4.30
C VAL A 308 -31.53 3.12 4.56
N VAL A 309 -30.44 3.89 4.58
CA VAL A 309 -30.47 5.34 4.68
C VAL A 309 -29.59 5.94 3.59
N PHE A 310 -29.94 7.13 3.13
CA PHE A 310 -29.32 7.78 1.98
C PHE A 310 -28.70 9.11 2.40
N ALA A 311 -27.54 9.41 1.83
CA ALA A 311 -27.00 10.76 1.81
C ALA A 311 -27.08 11.26 0.37
N THR A 312 -27.71 12.42 0.17
CA THR A 312 -28.01 12.96 -1.16
C THR A 312 -28.08 14.49 -1.13
N ARG A 313 -28.34 15.11 -2.28
CA ARG A 313 -28.47 16.58 -2.42
C ARG A 313 -29.92 17.02 -2.44
N PHE A 314 -30.16 18.25 -2.00
CA PHE A 314 -31.45 18.90 -2.25
C PHE A 314 -31.73 18.96 -3.75
N PRO A 315 -32.86 18.40 -4.23
CA PRO A 315 -33.20 18.45 -5.63
C PRO A 315 -33.54 19.88 -6.06
N PRO A 316 -33.28 20.24 -7.33
CA PRO A 316 -33.77 21.50 -7.89
C PRO A 316 -35.30 21.51 -7.95
N MET A 317 -35.89 22.71 -7.92
CA MET A 317 -37.30 22.87 -8.29
C MET A 317 -37.45 22.61 -9.81
N PRO A 318 -38.56 21.99 -10.28
CA PRO A 318 -39.79 21.68 -9.56
C PRO A 318 -39.88 20.25 -8.96
N ILE A 319 -38.92 19.36 -9.23
CA ILE A 319 -39.00 17.94 -8.85
C ILE A 319 -38.74 17.68 -7.35
N ARG A 320 -38.43 18.72 -6.58
CA ARG A 320 -37.98 18.64 -5.19
C ARG A 320 -38.92 17.85 -4.28
N ASP A 321 -40.18 18.25 -4.23
CA ASP A 321 -41.14 17.66 -3.29
C ASP A 321 -41.41 16.20 -3.62
N GLU A 322 -41.43 15.87 -4.91
CA GLU A 322 -41.57 14.50 -5.38
C GLU A 322 -40.40 13.63 -4.93
N VAL A 323 -39.15 14.08 -5.14
CA VAL A 323 -37.95 13.33 -4.76
C VAL A 323 -37.84 13.19 -3.24
N ILE A 324 -38.10 14.26 -2.47
CA ILE A 324 -38.08 14.19 -0.99
C ILE A 324 -39.12 13.17 -0.49
N LYS A 325 -40.34 13.19 -1.04
CA LYS A 325 -41.40 12.25 -0.68
C LYS A 325 -41.00 10.80 -1.00
N ARG A 326 -40.29 10.56 -2.12
CA ARG A 326 -39.82 9.21 -2.51
C ARG A 326 -38.87 8.58 -1.48
N TYR A 327 -38.01 9.36 -0.83
CA TYR A 327 -37.08 8.85 0.20
C TYR A 327 -37.75 8.53 1.54
N ASN A 328 -38.99 8.98 1.76
CA ASN A 328 -39.81 8.66 2.94
C ASN A 328 -39.06 8.81 4.28
N GLY A 329 -38.36 9.94 4.46
CA GLY A 329 -37.63 10.23 5.69
C GLY A 329 -36.35 9.42 5.92
N ASN A 330 -35.89 8.64 4.93
CA ASN A 330 -34.65 7.85 5.01
C ASN A 330 -33.45 8.54 4.34
N ALA A 331 -33.57 9.81 3.96
CA ALA A 331 -32.49 10.56 3.32
C ALA A 331 -32.09 11.78 4.16
N LEU A 332 -30.79 12.03 4.22
CA LEU A 332 -30.19 13.27 4.66
C LEU A 332 -29.80 14.07 3.42
N PHE A 333 -30.33 15.28 3.31
CA PHE A 333 -30.12 16.18 2.17
C PHE A 333 -29.07 17.25 2.51
N CYS A 334 -28.01 17.32 1.71
CA CYS A 334 -26.92 18.30 1.84
C CYS A 334 -27.17 19.54 0.96
N ASP A 335 -26.73 20.71 1.43
CA ASP A 335 -27.08 22.04 0.89
C ASP A 335 -26.31 22.46 -0.38
N LYS A 336 -24.98 22.26 -0.45
CA LYS A 336 -24.11 22.66 -1.57
C LYS A 336 -22.92 21.70 -1.72
N LEU A 337 -22.24 21.75 -2.89
CA LEU A 337 -21.00 21.09 -3.39
C LEU A 337 -19.87 20.72 -2.39
N SER A 338 -19.98 21.08 -1.13
CA SER A 338 -18.98 20.97 -0.09
C SER A 338 -18.93 19.53 0.45
N ALA A 339 -17.90 18.77 0.04
CA ALA A 339 -17.44 17.46 0.52
C ALA A 339 -18.54 16.54 1.10
N ASP A 340 -19.55 16.24 0.27
CA ASP A 340 -20.63 15.27 0.56
C ASP A 340 -20.05 13.97 1.17
N ASP A 341 -18.86 13.57 0.71
CA ASP A 341 -18.02 12.49 1.21
C ASP A 341 -17.86 12.48 2.74
N LEU A 342 -17.58 13.62 3.36
CA LEU A 342 -17.39 13.70 4.82
C LEU A 342 -18.70 13.55 5.58
N ILE A 343 -19.81 14.03 5.01
CA ILE A 343 -21.15 13.81 5.59
C ILE A 343 -21.52 12.34 5.50
N ILE A 344 -21.25 11.69 4.36
CA ILE A 344 -21.48 10.26 4.14
C ILE A 344 -20.66 9.43 5.13
N LEU A 345 -19.35 9.70 5.20
CA LEU A 345 -18.43 9.02 6.12
C LEU A 345 -18.85 9.25 7.57
N ARG A 346 -19.17 10.49 7.95
CA ARG A 346 -19.63 10.81 9.31
C ARG A 346 -20.92 10.09 9.64
N MET A 347 -21.88 10.03 8.71
CA MET A 347 -23.13 9.32 8.91
C MET A 347 -22.87 7.83 9.18
N ALA A 348 -22.05 7.17 8.37
CA ALA A 348 -21.69 5.76 8.55
C ALA A 348 -21.01 5.51 9.91
N ILE A 349 -20.06 6.36 10.29
CA ILE A 349 -19.31 6.24 11.55
C ILE A 349 -20.22 6.49 12.78
N GLU A 350 -21.20 7.40 12.69
CA GLU A 350 -22.11 7.71 13.80
C GLU A 350 -23.18 6.64 14.05
N PHE A 351 -23.57 5.90 13.01
CA PHE A 351 -24.45 4.74 13.16
C PHE A 351 -23.77 3.64 13.98
N GLY A 352 -22.47 3.45 13.78
CA GLY A 352 -21.62 2.55 14.54
C GLY A 352 -20.70 1.71 13.65
N ARG A 353 -19.88 0.87 14.28
CA ARG A 353 -18.76 0.18 13.61
C ARG A 353 -19.20 -0.86 12.59
N GLN A 354 -20.43 -1.37 12.69
CA GLN A 354 -20.97 -2.39 11.78
C GLN A 354 -21.70 -1.79 10.57
N THR A 355 -21.78 -0.47 10.50
CA THR A 355 -22.47 0.22 9.41
C THR A 355 -21.80 -0.07 8.09
N SER A 356 -22.59 -0.46 7.11
CA SER A 356 -22.14 -0.63 5.73
C SER A 356 -22.28 0.68 4.95
N LEU A 357 -21.44 0.87 3.94
CA LEU A 357 -21.42 2.06 3.09
C LEU A 357 -21.43 1.63 1.62
N VAL A 358 -22.43 2.03 0.85
CA VAL A 358 -22.46 1.81 -0.61
C VAL A 358 -21.95 3.05 -1.30
N THR A 359 -20.81 2.93 -1.99
CA THR A 359 -20.19 3.97 -2.82
C THR A 359 -19.09 3.33 -3.68
N ASN A 360 -18.76 3.93 -4.82
CA ASN A 360 -17.58 3.67 -5.63
C ASN A 360 -16.45 4.67 -5.36
N ASP A 361 -16.68 5.68 -4.50
CA ASP A 361 -15.64 6.62 -4.12
C ASP A 361 -14.52 5.93 -3.33
N GLN A 362 -13.28 6.25 -3.65
CA GLN A 362 -12.10 5.72 -2.96
C GLN A 362 -11.64 6.62 -1.81
N TYR A 363 -12.22 7.81 -1.68
CA TYR A 363 -11.93 8.83 -0.68
C TYR A 363 -10.44 9.17 -0.60
N ARG A 364 -9.70 9.13 -1.72
CA ARG A 364 -8.24 9.34 -1.72
C ARG A 364 -7.85 10.74 -1.23
N ASP A 365 -8.58 11.76 -1.67
CA ASP A 365 -8.31 13.15 -1.30
C ASP A 365 -8.62 13.39 0.19
N HIS A 366 -9.76 12.87 0.66
CA HIS A 366 -10.16 12.91 2.07
C HIS A 366 -9.22 12.13 2.97
N ARG A 367 -8.79 10.93 2.56
CA ARG A 367 -7.77 10.15 3.26
C ARG A 367 -6.49 10.96 3.44
N ARG A 368 -5.97 11.56 2.36
CA ARG A 368 -4.76 12.40 2.42
C ARG A 368 -4.94 13.57 3.38
N ALA A 369 -6.08 14.25 3.32
CA ALA A 369 -6.34 15.45 4.10
C ALA A 369 -6.57 15.15 5.60
N VAL A 370 -7.37 14.14 5.93
CA VAL A 370 -7.72 13.75 7.31
C VAL A 370 -6.55 13.05 8.01
N CYS A 371 -5.86 12.15 7.31
CA CYS A 371 -4.76 11.40 7.92
C CYS A 371 -3.48 12.23 8.00
N ASN A 372 -3.25 13.15 7.05
CA ASN A 372 -2.10 14.06 7.03
C ASN A 372 -0.74 13.35 7.26
N GLY A 373 -0.59 12.14 6.71
CA GLY A 373 0.62 11.33 6.84
C GLY A 373 0.82 10.63 8.17
N ASP A 374 -0.16 10.64 9.08
CA ASP A 374 -0.15 9.85 10.32
C ASP A 374 -0.43 8.36 10.02
N PRO A 375 0.55 7.46 10.17
CA PRO A 375 0.40 6.05 9.79
C PRO A 375 -0.67 5.31 10.59
N ASP A 376 -0.90 5.70 11.85
CA ASP A 376 -1.90 5.03 12.69
C ASP A 376 -3.31 5.41 12.26
N VAL A 377 -3.53 6.69 11.94
CA VAL A 377 -4.81 7.17 11.41
C VAL A 377 -5.06 6.60 10.01
N GLU A 378 -4.05 6.56 9.15
CA GLU A 378 -4.12 5.95 7.82
C GLU A 378 -4.55 4.48 7.89
N LYS A 379 -3.94 3.71 8.80
CA LYS A 379 -4.32 2.31 9.00
C LYS A 379 -5.78 2.17 9.42
N VAL A 380 -6.22 2.96 10.39
CA VAL A 380 -7.61 2.92 10.88
C VAL A 380 -8.60 3.33 9.79
N TRP A 381 -8.24 4.33 8.97
CA TRP A 381 -9.05 4.76 7.83
C TRP A 381 -9.19 3.64 6.79
N ASP A 382 -8.08 3.00 6.43
CA ASP A 382 -8.08 1.90 5.46
C ASP A 382 -8.86 0.68 6.00
N ASP A 383 -8.70 0.35 7.29
CA ASP A 383 -9.46 -0.70 7.96
C ASP A 383 -10.97 -0.40 7.93
N PHE A 384 -11.38 0.85 8.20
CA PHE A 384 -12.77 1.26 8.12
C PHE A 384 -13.34 1.09 6.71
N LEU A 385 -12.66 1.58 5.68
CA LEU A 385 -13.13 1.47 4.30
C LEU A 385 -13.23 0.00 3.86
N ILE A 386 -12.26 -0.83 4.24
CA ILE A 386 -12.27 -2.26 3.94
C ILE A 386 -13.42 -2.99 4.64
N ASP A 387 -13.78 -2.62 5.88
CA ASP A 387 -14.85 -3.30 6.61
C ASP A 387 -16.25 -2.80 6.20
N ALA A 388 -16.39 -1.50 5.92
CA ALA A 388 -17.68 -0.86 5.68
C ALA A 388 -18.10 -0.83 4.20
N VAL A 389 -17.18 -0.68 3.25
CA VAL A 389 -17.53 -0.27 1.87
C VAL A 389 -17.97 -1.43 0.97
N TYR A 390 -19.12 -1.25 0.31
CA TYR A 390 -19.66 -2.09 -0.75
C TYR A 390 -19.67 -1.29 -2.05
N ARG A 391 -19.08 -1.86 -3.10
CA ARG A 391 -19.09 -1.26 -4.45
C ARG A 391 -20.35 -1.61 -5.22
N HIS A 392 -20.56 -0.90 -6.32
CA HIS A 392 -21.71 -1.12 -7.19
C HIS A 392 -21.34 -0.97 -8.68
N LYS A 393 -22.11 -1.62 -9.55
CA LYS A 393 -22.01 -1.55 -11.01
C LYS A 393 -23.37 -1.89 -11.61
N ASP A 394 -23.79 -1.17 -12.65
CA ASP A 394 -25.02 -1.44 -13.40
C ASP A 394 -26.27 -1.62 -12.51
N GLY A 395 -26.44 -0.74 -11.51
CA GLY A 395 -27.58 -0.76 -10.58
C GLY A 395 -27.58 -1.93 -9.58
N ASN A 396 -26.49 -2.69 -9.49
CA ASN A 396 -26.29 -3.77 -8.54
C ASN A 396 -25.19 -3.43 -7.54
N ILE A 397 -25.34 -3.87 -6.29
CA ILE A 397 -24.29 -3.77 -5.26
C ILE A 397 -23.57 -5.10 -5.07
N GLU A 398 -22.35 -5.03 -4.52
CA GLU A 398 -21.64 -6.19 -3.98
C GLU A 398 -22.55 -7.01 -3.05
N THR A 399 -22.35 -8.33 -3.08
CA THR A 399 -23.04 -9.22 -2.13
C THR A 399 -22.58 -8.94 -0.71
N HIS A 400 -23.53 -8.91 0.22
CA HIS A 400 -23.27 -8.74 1.64
C HIS A 400 -22.28 -9.81 2.12
N ARG A 401 -21.12 -9.35 2.56
CA ARG A 401 -20.04 -10.18 3.10
C ARG A 401 -20.17 -10.30 4.60
N ASN A 402 -20.05 -11.53 5.09
CA ASN A 402 -19.95 -11.86 6.52
C ASN A 402 -18.55 -12.38 6.87
N PHE A 403 -17.54 -12.01 6.06
CA PHE A 403 -16.19 -12.53 6.20
C PHE A 403 -15.11 -11.44 6.21
N ASN A 404 -13.98 -11.75 6.84
CA ASN A 404 -12.82 -10.86 6.95
C ASN A 404 -12.07 -10.74 5.60
N LEU A 405 -11.80 -9.50 5.18
CA LEU A 405 -11.05 -9.16 3.98
C LEU A 405 -9.58 -8.88 4.27
N ARG A 406 -8.96 -9.64 5.18
CA ARG A 406 -7.53 -9.50 5.47
C ARG A 406 -6.79 -10.78 5.18
N VAL A 407 -5.55 -10.66 4.74
CA VAL A 407 -4.60 -11.77 4.68
C VAL A 407 -4.18 -12.09 6.11
N HIS A 408 -4.50 -13.28 6.60
CA HIS A 408 -4.19 -13.67 7.98
C HIS A 408 -4.08 -15.18 8.14
N LYS A 409 -3.48 -15.59 9.26
CA LYS A 409 -3.29 -17.00 9.62
C LYS A 409 -4.22 -17.37 10.78
N VAL A 410 -4.97 -18.46 10.61
CA VAL A 410 -5.90 -18.99 11.61
C VAL A 410 -5.83 -20.52 11.62
N ASN A 411 -5.65 -21.12 12.80
CA ASN A 411 -5.57 -22.58 13.00
C ASN A 411 -4.61 -23.28 12.01
N GLY A 412 -3.43 -22.71 11.77
CA GLY A 412 -2.43 -23.26 10.85
C GLY A 412 -2.73 -23.08 9.35
N HIS A 413 -3.80 -22.37 9.00
CA HIS A 413 -4.18 -22.09 7.62
C HIS A 413 -4.09 -20.59 7.34
N TRP A 414 -3.67 -20.24 6.13
CA TRP A 414 -3.76 -18.87 5.65
C TRP A 414 -5.12 -18.64 5.01
N ILE A 415 -5.73 -17.51 5.34
CA ILE A 415 -6.92 -16.97 4.68
C ILE A 415 -6.45 -15.83 3.80
N LEU A 416 -6.79 -15.93 2.52
CA LEU A 416 -6.27 -15.07 1.48
C LEU A 416 -7.42 -14.52 0.61
N PRO A 417 -7.82 -13.27 0.81
CA PRO A 417 -8.66 -12.56 -0.14
C PRO A 417 -7.88 -12.26 -1.44
N VAL A 418 -8.51 -12.51 -2.57
CA VAL A 418 -8.01 -12.25 -3.92
C VAL A 418 -9.00 -11.33 -4.61
N LEU A 419 -8.51 -10.19 -5.10
CA LEU A 419 -9.34 -9.14 -5.68
C LEU A 419 -8.79 -8.73 -7.04
N ASP A 420 -9.69 -8.48 -7.99
CA ASP A 420 -9.38 -7.69 -9.19
C ASP A 420 -9.66 -6.23 -8.87
N SER A 421 -8.64 -5.48 -8.45
CA SER A 421 -8.81 -4.09 -8.02
C SER A 421 -9.00 -3.13 -9.19
N GLU A 422 -8.45 -3.46 -10.36
CA GLU A 422 -8.56 -2.69 -11.61
C GLU A 422 -9.94 -2.82 -12.25
N GLY A 423 -10.70 -3.86 -11.90
CA GLY A 423 -12.07 -4.03 -12.37
C GLY A 423 -12.15 -4.46 -13.83
N ASN A 424 -11.13 -5.18 -14.32
CA ASN A 424 -11.12 -5.77 -15.66
C ASN A 424 -12.19 -6.87 -15.81
N SER A 425 -12.74 -7.36 -14.70
CA SER A 425 -13.87 -8.29 -14.63
C SER A 425 -15.24 -7.65 -14.95
N ASP A 426 -16.08 -8.39 -15.67
CA ASP A 426 -17.49 -8.04 -15.88
C ASP A 426 -18.29 -7.96 -14.56
N LYS A 427 -17.88 -8.70 -13.53
CA LYS A 427 -18.49 -8.74 -12.19
C LYS A 427 -18.01 -7.58 -11.31
N ILE A 428 -18.89 -7.09 -10.44
CA ILE A 428 -18.56 -6.14 -9.36
C ILE A 428 -17.48 -6.77 -8.48
N ARG A 429 -16.24 -6.21 -8.52
CA ARG A 429 -15.05 -6.64 -7.77
C ARG A 429 -15.01 -8.18 -7.60
N ASP A 430 -14.38 -8.91 -8.54
CA ASP A 430 -14.24 -10.39 -8.54
C ASP A 430 -13.43 -10.90 -7.33
N LEU A 431 -14.00 -10.72 -6.13
CA LEU A 431 -13.43 -11.03 -4.84
C LEU A 431 -13.70 -12.48 -4.51
N LYS A 432 -12.63 -13.23 -4.29
CA LYS A 432 -12.69 -14.62 -3.80
C LYS A 432 -11.81 -14.76 -2.58
N VAL A 433 -12.18 -15.64 -1.67
CA VAL A 433 -11.38 -15.91 -0.47
C VAL A 433 -10.89 -17.33 -0.55
N PHE A 434 -9.58 -17.51 -0.42
CA PHE A 434 -8.94 -18.82 -0.47
C PHE A 434 -8.40 -19.20 0.89
N ARG A 435 -8.49 -20.49 1.20
CA ARG A 435 -7.81 -21.11 2.33
C ARG A 435 -6.61 -21.87 1.79
N ILE A 436 -5.44 -21.61 2.36
CA ILE A 436 -4.19 -22.26 2.00
C ILE A 436 -3.69 -23.05 3.22
N ALA A 437 -3.56 -24.36 3.07
CA ALA A 437 -2.96 -25.22 4.08
C ALA A 437 -1.43 -25.25 3.95
N LEU A 438 -0.75 -25.23 5.09
CA LEU A 438 0.68 -25.54 5.18
C LEU A 438 0.81 -27.07 5.29
N ALA A 439 0.59 -27.78 4.19
CA ALA A 439 0.73 -29.24 4.14
C ALA A 439 2.19 -29.63 4.28
#